data_AF-X0QXW8-F1
#
_entry.id   AF-X0QXW8-F1
#
_cell.length_a   1.000
_cell.length_b   1.000
_cell.length_c   1.000
_cell.angle_alpha   90.00
_cell.angle_beta   90.00
_cell.angle_gamma   90.00
#
_symmetry.space_group_name_H-M   'P 1'
#
loop_
_entity.id
_entity.type
_entity.pdbx_description
1 polymer ?
#
loop_
_entity_poly.entity_id
_entity_poly.type
_entity_poly.pdbx_seq_one_letter_code
_entity_poly.pdbx_strand_id
1 'polypeptide(L)'
;MPLNHTNRIMKWDDIDDSALVQLVYVSTLTLGSRLSTSIFDEVEGHARNYNQQHNITGTLCYGNGHFLQCIEGKKSDVFNLQERIFVDSRHKNVEVLLLQVINHRSFADWRMRLLFLERWLWSPATKKQAVQLSPFLPFAPHGWSSDRTEQFLQIIKTFDSPPHIKAAGITYNALGNMVRHIAAPHQAFLIIQGFLSILLVVALILLYL
;
A
#
# COMPACT_ATOMS: atom_id res chain seq x y z
N MET A 1 10.90 -2.24 33.98
CA MET A 1 11.72 -1.27 33.24
C MET A 1 10.94 -0.87 32.00
N PRO A 2 10.57 0.41 31.78
CA PRO A 2 9.95 0.79 30.53
C PRO A 2 11.03 0.87 29.44
N LEU A 3 10.77 0.25 28.29
CA LEU A 3 11.60 0.33 27.11
C LEU A 3 11.56 1.78 26.61
N ASN A 4 12.72 2.45 26.56
CA ASN A 4 12.87 3.75 25.92
C ASN A 4 12.50 3.60 24.43
N HIS A 5 11.31 4.07 24.06
CA HIS A 5 10.93 4.27 22.66
C HIS A 5 11.85 5.34 22.08
N THR A 6 12.98 4.92 21.53
CA THR A 6 13.94 5.81 20.90
C THR A 6 13.34 6.19 19.56
N ASN A 7 12.90 7.45 19.42
CA ASN A 7 12.43 7.97 18.15
C ASN A 7 13.63 7.96 17.16
N ARG A 8 13.70 6.99 16.25
CA ARG A 8 14.81 6.80 15.30
C ARG A 8 14.55 7.59 14.01
N ILE A 9 14.33 8.87 14.17
CA ILE A 9 14.27 9.82 13.05
C ILE A 9 15.54 10.65 13.17
N MET A 10 16.60 10.18 12.52
CA MET A 10 17.82 10.99 12.39
C MET A 10 17.52 12.28 11.63
N LYS A 11 18.35 13.30 11.79
CA LYS A 11 18.30 14.49 10.94
C LYS A 11 19.22 14.31 9.75
N TRP A 12 18.79 14.76 8.58
CA TRP A 12 19.59 14.69 7.37
C TRP A 12 20.96 15.38 7.50
N ASP A 13 21.02 16.45 8.28
CA ASP A 13 22.25 17.22 8.53
C ASP A 13 23.32 16.41 9.29
N ASP A 14 22.90 15.39 10.05
CA ASP A 14 23.80 14.54 10.84
C ASP A 14 24.31 13.32 10.04
N ILE A 15 23.92 13.19 8.76
CA ILE A 15 24.22 12.04 7.90
C ILE A 15 25.11 12.46 6.73
N ASP A 16 26.23 11.74 6.56
CA ASP A 16 27.15 11.90 5.43
C ASP A 16 26.46 11.63 4.08
N ASP A 17 26.77 12.43 3.07
CA ASP A 17 26.11 12.38 1.76
C ASP A 17 26.29 11.05 1.01
N SER A 18 27.36 10.33 1.32
CA SER A 18 27.68 9.03 0.75
C SER A 18 27.13 7.85 1.56
N ALA A 19 26.64 8.10 2.78
CA ALA A 19 26.12 7.07 3.66
C ALA A 19 24.91 6.37 3.03
N LEU A 20 24.82 5.05 3.23
CA LEU A 20 23.63 4.29 2.87
C LEU A 20 22.56 4.52 3.95
N VAL A 21 21.37 4.94 3.53
CA VAL A 21 20.25 5.25 4.41
C VAL A 21 19.01 4.45 4.05
N GLN A 22 18.12 4.34 5.04
CA GLN A 22 16.76 3.86 4.89
C GLN A 22 15.81 4.95 5.37
N LEU A 23 14.95 5.43 4.46
CA LEU A 23 13.87 6.35 4.74
C LEU A 23 12.54 5.59 4.65
N VAL A 24 11.71 5.70 5.68
CA VAL A 24 10.34 5.19 5.67
C VAL A 24 9.39 6.33 5.96
N TYR A 25 8.45 6.55 5.04
CA TYR A 25 7.44 7.57 5.20
C TYR A 25 6.06 7.01 4.88
N VAL A 26 5.05 7.68 5.43
CA VAL A 26 3.64 7.42 5.19
C VAL A 26 2.97 8.64 4.57
N SER A 27 1.93 8.41 3.78
CA SER A 27 1.08 9.46 3.23
C SER A 27 -0.30 8.93 2.88
N THR A 28 -1.21 9.82 2.51
CA THR A 28 -2.59 9.49 2.13
C THR A 28 -2.86 9.92 0.68
N LEU A 29 -3.44 9.03 -0.13
CA LEU A 29 -3.80 9.35 -1.52
C LEU A 29 -4.90 10.42 -1.55
N THR A 30 -4.76 11.43 -2.43
CA THR A 30 -5.78 12.47 -2.59
C THR A 30 -7.04 11.93 -3.26
N LEU A 31 -8.18 12.62 -3.09
CA LEU A 31 -9.45 12.15 -3.63
C LEU A 31 -9.45 12.05 -5.16
N GLY A 32 -8.89 13.04 -5.86
CA GLY A 32 -8.78 13.01 -7.32
C GLY A 32 -7.95 11.83 -7.81
N SER A 33 -6.86 11.52 -7.11
CA SER A 33 -5.99 10.41 -7.45
C SER A 33 -6.59 9.03 -7.14
N ARG A 34 -7.50 8.92 -6.16
CA ARG A 34 -8.25 7.68 -5.89
C ARG A 34 -9.16 7.25 -7.05
N LEU A 35 -9.53 8.18 -7.93
CA LEU A 35 -10.41 7.91 -9.08
C LEU A 35 -9.64 7.42 -10.31
N SER A 36 -8.30 7.47 -10.29
CA SER A 36 -7.47 6.98 -11.39
C SER A 36 -7.25 5.47 -11.28
N THR A 37 -7.58 4.74 -12.35
CA THR A 37 -7.36 3.29 -12.46
C THR A 37 -5.90 2.94 -12.80
N SER A 38 -5.11 3.89 -13.33
CA SER A 38 -3.73 3.68 -13.77
C SER A 38 -2.67 4.16 -12.77
N ILE A 39 -3.08 4.81 -11.68
CA ILE A 39 -2.15 5.50 -10.78
C ILE A 39 -1.06 4.58 -10.22
N PHE A 40 -1.40 3.34 -9.89
CA PHE A 40 -0.45 2.38 -9.34
C PHE A 40 0.57 1.92 -10.38
N ASP A 41 0.10 1.66 -11.62
CA ASP A 41 0.98 1.29 -12.73
C ASP A 41 1.94 2.45 -13.09
N GLU A 42 1.45 3.68 -13.10
CA GLU A 42 2.25 4.88 -13.37
C GLU A 42 3.29 5.14 -12.28
N VAL A 43 2.88 5.10 -11.01
CA VAL A 43 3.79 5.30 -9.87
C VAL A 43 4.85 4.20 -9.84
N GLU A 44 4.46 2.95 -10.04
CA GLU A 44 5.39 1.82 -10.06
C GLU A 44 6.36 1.90 -11.24
N GLY A 45 5.86 2.21 -12.44
CA GLY A 45 6.68 2.36 -13.65
C GLY A 45 7.71 3.49 -13.52
N HIS A 46 7.28 4.68 -13.07
CA HIS A 46 8.18 5.80 -12.84
C HIS A 46 9.20 5.49 -11.74
N ALA A 47 8.76 4.90 -10.62
CA ALA A 47 9.65 4.54 -9.52
C ALA A 47 10.70 3.52 -9.96
N ARG A 48 10.32 2.48 -10.71
CA ARG A 48 11.27 1.46 -11.23
C ARG A 48 12.36 2.09 -12.08
N ASN A 49 11.98 2.94 -13.04
CA ASN A 49 12.91 3.58 -13.97
C ASN A 49 13.88 4.52 -13.25
N TYR A 50 13.36 5.41 -12.40
CA TYR A 50 14.18 6.34 -11.62
C TYR A 50 15.12 5.56 -10.68
N ASN A 51 14.57 4.59 -9.94
CA ASN A 51 15.34 3.85 -8.95
C ASN A 51 16.47 3.04 -9.56
N GLN A 52 16.30 2.52 -10.78
CA GLN A 52 17.36 1.84 -11.50
C GLN A 52 18.53 2.78 -11.84
N GLN A 53 18.24 4.01 -12.25
CA GLN A 53 19.27 5.01 -12.61
C GLN A 53 20.03 5.54 -11.40
N HIS A 54 19.37 5.60 -10.23
CA HIS A 54 19.92 6.17 -9.00
C HIS A 54 20.34 5.13 -7.95
N ASN A 55 20.36 3.83 -8.32
CA ASN A 55 20.66 2.72 -7.40
C ASN A 55 19.82 2.78 -6.10
N ILE A 56 18.53 3.04 -6.25
CA ILE A 56 17.56 3.08 -5.15
C ILE A 56 16.81 1.75 -5.11
N THR A 57 16.53 1.26 -3.91
CA THR A 57 15.76 0.05 -3.68
C THR A 57 14.67 0.29 -2.65
N GLY A 58 13.71 -0.61 -2.51
CA GLY A 58 12.65 -0.44 -1.53
C GLY A 58 11.32 -1.09 -1.89
N THR A 59 10.31 -0.71 -1.13
CA THR A 59 8.95 -1.23 -1.24
C THR A 59 7.92 -0.12 -1.07
N LEU A 60 6.80 -0.25 -1.78
CA LEU A 60 5.64 0.63 -1.68
C LEU A 60 4.45 -0.22 -1.25
N CYS A 61 3.87 0.09 -0.09
CA CYS A 61 2.70 -0.58 0.44
C CYS A 61 1.48 0.34 0.33
N TYR A 62 0.35 -0.18 -0.13
CA TYR A 62 -0.90 0.56 -0.21
C TYR A 62 -2.06 -0.20 0.44
N GLY A 63 -2.88 0.49 1.23
CA GLY A 63 -4.11 -0.06 1.80
C GLY A 63 -4.86 1.00 2.59
N ASN A 64 -6.18 0.89 2.64
CA ASN A 64 -7.10 1.79 3.34
C ASN A 64 -6.86 3.28 2.98
N GLY A 65 -6.45 3.55 1.73
CA GLY A 65 -6.13 4.90 1.25
C GLY A 65 -4.78 5.48 1.70
N HIS A 66 -3.95 4.69 2.39
CA HIS A 66 -2.62 5.08 2.86
C HIS A 66 -1.51 4.42 2.03
N PHE A 67 -0.42 5.15 1.83
CA PHE A 67 0.85 4.62 1.37
C PHE A 67 1.86 4.57 2.50
N LEU A 68 2.64 3.50 2.56
CA LEU A 68 3.92 3.48 3.27
C LEU A 68 4.99 3.10 2.25
N GLN A 69 6.02 3.93 2.12
CA GLN A 69 7.15 3.65 1.24
C GLN A 69 8.42 3.55 2.07
N CYS A 70 9.18 2.47 1.85
CA CYS A 70 10.54 2.33 2.32
C CYS A 70 11.48 2.53 1.13
N ILE A 71 12.46 3.42 1.27
CA ILE A 71 13.43 3.80 0.25
C ILE A 71 14.83 3.62 0.84
N GLU A 72 15.68 2.89 0.13
CA GLU A 72 17.06 2.63 0.51
C GLU A 72 18.01 3.11 -0.59
N GLY A 73 19.09 3.78 -0.23
CA GLY A 73 20.03 4.37 -1.18
C GLY A 73 21.07 5.25 -0.50
N LYS A 74 21.95 5.87 -1.28
CA LYS A 74 22.85 6.90 -0.73
C LYS A 74 22.01 8.07 -0.23
N LYS A 75 22.43 8.71 0.87
CA LYS A 75 21.72 9.83 1.47
C LYS A 75 21.37 10.91 0.46
N SER A 76 22.34 11.34 -0.36
CA SER A 76 22.12 12.33 -1.42
C SER A 76 21.04 11.93 -2.43
N ASP A 77 21.07 10.69 -2.95
CA ASP A 77 20.06 10.19 -3.90
C ASP A 77 18.67 10.07 -3.26
N VAL A 78 18.59 9.56 -2.03
CA VAL A 78 17.33 9.38 -1.30
C VAL A 78 16.73 10.74 -0.91
N PHE A 79 17.54 11.68 -0.46
CA PHE A 79 17.11 13.03 -0.12
C PHE A 79 16.53 13.75 -1.34
N ASN A 80 17.24 13.74 -2.48
CA ASN A 80 16.76 14.35 -3.72
C ASN A 80 15.45 13.71 -4.22
N LEU A 81 15.30 12.39 -4.07
CA LEU A 81 14.06 11.69 -4.40
C LEU A 81 12.93 12.11 -3.44
N GLN A 82 13.22 12.17 -2.14
CA GLN A 82 12.27 12.56 -1.10
C GLN A 82 11.67 13.95 -1.39
N GLU A 83 12.50 14.94 -1.74
CA GLU A 83 12.03 16.30 -2.02
C GLU A 83 10.99 16.34 -3.14
N ARG A 84 11.18 15.52 -4.19
CA ARG A 84 10.23 15.43 -5.31
C ARG A 84 8.96 14.69 -4.91
N ILE A 85 9.11 13.59 -4.17
CA ILE A 85 7.98 12.79 -3.74
C ILE A 85 7.10 13.61 -2.79
N PHE A 86 7.66 14.28 -1.79
CA PHE A 86 6.89 14.88 -0.70
C PHE A 86 5.98 16.04 -1.14
N VAL A 87 6.25 16.62 -2.31
CA VAL A 87 5.43 17.68 -2.93
C VAL A 87 4.52 17.17 -4.05
N ASP A 88 4.49 15.87 -4.31
CA ASP A 88 3.67 15.28 -5.37
C ASP A 88 2.17 15.44 -5.05
N SER A 89 1.42 16.04 -5.96
CA SER A 89 0.00 16.33 -5.77
C SER A 89 -0.91 15.09 -5.63
N ARG A 90 -0.40 13.89 -5.94
CA ARG A 90 -1.17 12.64 -5.87
C ARG A 90 -1.41 12.17 -4.43
N HIS A 91 -0.64 12.67 -3.47
CA HIS A 91 -0.78 12.31 -2.06
C HIS A 91 -0.62 13.53 -1.14
N LYS A 92 -0.97 13.35 0.13
CA LYS A 92 -0.93 14.40 1.17
C LYS A 92 -0.66 13.78 2.53
N ASN A 93 -0.56 14.63 3.56
CA ASN A 93 -0.31 14.23 4.94
C ASN A 93 0.96 13.39 5.06
N VAL A 94 2.08 13.86 4.50
CA VAL A 94 3.33 13.11 4.54
C VAL A 94 3.91 13.14 5.95
N GLU A 95 4.33 11.98 6.47
CA GLU A 95 4.95 11.81 7.78
C GLU A 95 6.12 10.83 7.67
N VAL A 96 7.29 11.19 8.20
CA VAL A 96 8.45 10.30 8.27
C VAL A 96 8.35 9.44 9.52
N LEU A 97 8.41 8.12 9.36
CA LEU A 97 8.31 7.14 10.45
C LEU A 97 9.69 6.63 10.91
N LEU A 98 10.65 6.62 9.98
CA LEU A 98 12.00 6.11 10.22
C LEU A 98 12.98 6.81 9.26
N LEU A 99 14.10 7.27 9.79
CA LEU A 99 15.26 7.68 9.00
C LEU A 99 16.51 7.24 9.73
N GLN A 100 17.27 6.33 9.12
CA GLN A 100 18.46 5.76 9.73
C GLN A 100 19.55 5.46 8.69
N VAL A 101 20.80 5.51 9.15
CA VAL A 101 21.95 4.94 8.42
C VAL A 101 21.91 3.41 8.54
N ILE A 102 22.12 2.73 7.43
CA ILE A 102 22.12 1.25 7.35
C ILE A 102 23.42 0.75 6.75
N ASN A 103 23.88 -0.42 7.21
CA ASN A 103 25.09 -1.06 6.68
C ASN A 103 24.80 -1.91 5.43
N HIS A 104 23.56 -2.39 5.28
CA HIS A 104 23.13 -3.20 4.16
C HIS A 104 21.66 -2.93 3.85
N ARG A 105 21.29 -3.08 2.58
CA ARG A 105 19.90 -2.93 2.09
C ARG A 105 19.05 -4.11 2.60
N SER A 106 17.89 -3.81 3.16
CA SER A 106 16.90 -4.84 3.51
C SER A 106 16.14 -5.33 2.27
N PHE A 107 16.04 -4.49 1.24
CA PHE A 107 15.25 -4.72 0.04
C PHE A 107 16.09 -4.65 -1.24
N ALA A 108 17.35 -5.14 -1.19
CA ALA A 108 18.32 -5.04 -2.28
C ALA A 108 17.80 -5.47 -3.66
N ASP A 109 16.99 -6.54 -3.71
CA ASP A 109 16.47 -7.09 -4.97
C ASP A 109 15.22 -6.36 -5.49
N TRP A 110 14.72 -5.38 -4.74
CA TRP A 110 13.43 -4.75 -5.01
C TRP A 110 13.66 -3.32 -5.49
N ARG A 111 13.68 -3.16 -6.82
CA ARG A 111 13.66 -1.86 -7.50
C ARG A 111 12.26 -1.24 -7.41
N MET A 112 11.76 -1.04 -6.20
CA MET A 112 10.38 -0.75 -5.84
C MET A 112 9.40 -1.91 -6.11
N ARG A 113 9.03 -2.63 -5.05
CA ARG A 113 7.97 -3.65 -5.09
C ARG A 113 6.67 -3.06 -4.54
N LEU A 114 5.56 -3.13 -5.29
CA LEU A 114 4.24 -2.70 -4.83
C LEU A 114 3.51 -3.85 -4.10
N LEU A 115 2.98 -3.58 -2.90
CA LEU A 115 2.14 -4.51 -2.14
C LEU A 115 0.79 -3.88 -1.79
N PHE A 116 -0.29 -4.61 -2.07
CA PHE A 116 -1.65 -4.24 -1.66
C PHE A 116 -2.03 -4.92 -0.34
N LEU A 117 -2.34 -4.12 0.68
CA LEU A 117 -2.65 -4.55 2.05
C LEU A 117 -4.14 -4.50 2.39
N GLU A 118 -4.97 -4.51 1.35
CA GLU A 118 -6.40 -4.73 1.46
C GLU A 118 -6.70 -6.20 1.68
N ARG A 119 -6.94 -6.60 2.94
CA ARG A 119 -7.13 -8.01 3.33
C ARG A 119 -8.21 -8.74 2.53
N TRP A 120 -9.23 -8.02 2.05
CA TRP A 120 -10.32 -8.58 1.25
C TRP A 120 -9.91 -8.89 -0.20
N LEU A 121 -8.84 -8.29 -0.71
CA LEU A 121 -8.26 -8.62 -2.03
C LEU A 121 -7.42 -9.90 -2.01
N TRP A 122 -7.09 -10.43 -0.82
CA TRP A 122 -6.19 -11.58 -0.69
C TRP A 122 -6.89 -12.92 -0.93
N SER A 123 -6.21 -13.81 -1.67
CA SER A 123 -6.60 -15.21 -1.80
C SER A 123 -6.51 -15.95 -0.44
N PRO A 124 -7.17 -17.11 -0.26
CA PRO A 124 -7.01 -17.91 0.96
C PRO A 124 -5.55 -18.29 1.25
N ALA A 125 -4.76 -18.61 0.22
CA ALA A 125 -3.33 -18.91 0.36
C ALA A 125 -2.55 -17.69 0.85
N THR A 126 -2.80 -16.51 0.25
CA THR A 126 -2.21 -15.24 0.68
C THR A 126 -2.59 -14.91 2.13
N LYS A 127 -3.84 -15.13 2.53
CA LYS A 127 -4.27 -14.93 3.93
C LYS A 127 -3.53 -15.84 4.91
N LYS A 128 -3.25 -17.09 4.52
CA LYS A 128 -2.48 -18.04 5.33
C LYS A 128 -1.01 -17.62 5.47
N GLN A 129 -0.41 -17.10 4.40
CA GLN A 129 0.96 -16.59 4.42
C GLN A 129 1.07 -15.25 5.16
N ALA A 130 0.05 -14.39 5.03
CA ALA A 130 0.02 -13.04 5.60
C ALA A 130 -0.57 -12.97 7.02
N VAL A 131 -0.61 -14.09 7.76
CA VAL A 131 -1.12 -14.12 9.15
C VAL A 131 -0.35 -13.13 10.02
N GLN A 132 0.97 -13.02 9.83
CA GLN A 132 1.84 -12.09 10.55
C GLN A 132 1.51 -10.61 10.30
N LEU A 133 0.85 -10.28 9.18
CA LEU A 133 0.40 -8.91 8.89
C LEU A 133 -0.89 -8.54 9.62
N SER A 134 -1.61 -9.50 10.21
CA SER A 134 -2.89 -9.24 10.88
C SER A 134 -2.85 -8.09 11.91
N PRO A 135 -1.80 -7.91 12.73
CA PRO A 135 -1.70 -6.79 13.68
C PRO A 135 -1.58 -5.40 13.02
N PHE A 136 -1.30 -5.35 11.73
CA PHE A 136 -1.14 -4.13 10.93
C PHE A 136 -2.36 -3.86 10.05
N LEU A 137 -3.45 -4.62 10.23
CA LEU A 137 -4.69 -4.50 9.47
C LEU A 137 -5.86 -4.07 10.39
N PRO A 138 -6.74 -3.13 9.97
CA PRO A 138 -6.70 -2.40 8.71
C PRO A 138 -5.44 -1.53 8.60
N PHE A 139 -4.93 -1.37 7.37
CA PHE A 139 -3.64 -0.72 7.14
C PHE A 139 -3.73 0.78 7.43
N ALA A 140 -3.27 1.20 8.61
CA ALA A 140 -3.27 2.60 9.05
C ALA A 140 -1.91 2.98 9.65
N PRO A 141 -0.90 3.27 8.80
CA PRO A 141 0.47 3.52 9.23
C PRO A 141 0.79 4.87 9.87
N HIS A 142 -0.12 5.84 9.80
CA HIS A 142 0.08 7.14 10.46
C HIS A 142 0.27 7.00 11.97
N GLY A 143 1.25 7.73 12.52
CA GLY A 143 1.59 7.69 13.95
C GLY A 143 2.23 6.39 14.43
N TRP A 144 2.67 5.50 13.53
CA TRP A 144 3.46 4.33 13.94
C TRP A 144 4.80 4.77 14.52
N SER A 145 5.23 4.13 15.61
CA SER A 145 6.59 4.29 16.11
C SER A 145 7.61 3.68 15.15
N SER A 146 8.87 4.11 15.26
CA SER A 146 9.99 3.50 14.52
C SER A 146 10.07 1.99 14.77
N ASP A 147 9.89 1.53 16.02
CA ASP A 147 9.89 0.09 16.36
C ASP A 147 8.77 -0.68 15.63
N ARG A 148 7.55 -0.13 15.62
CA ARG A 148 6.40 -0.73 14.92
C ARG A 148 6.62 -0.77 13.41
N THR A 149 7.24 0.27 12.88
CA THR A 149 7.60 0.38 11.46
C THR A 149 8.65 -0.65 11.08
N GLU A 150 9.70 -0.83 11.89
CA GLU A 150 10.71 -1.85 11.67
C GLU A 150 10.11 -3.27 11.73
N GLN A 151 9.27 -3.56 12.73
CA GLN A 151 8.57 -4.84 12.83
C GLN A 151 7.75 -5.15 11.57
N PHE A 152 7.02 -4.16 11.07
CA PHE A 152 6.27 -4.28 9.82
C PHE A 152 7.19 -4.59 8.64
N LEU A 153 8.30 -3.86 8.48
CA LEU A 153 9.24 -4.09 7.37
C LEU A 153 9.91 -5.47 7.42
N GLN A 154 10.22 -6.00 8.61
CA GLN A 154 10.73 -7.36 8.75
C GLN A 154 9.73 -8.39 8.23
N ILE A 155 8.44 -8.22 8.55
CA ILE A 155 7.38 -9.09 8.03
C ILE A 155 7.24 -8.93 6.51
N ILE A 156 7.33 -7.71 5.98
CA ILE A 156 7.26 -7.49 4.53
C ILE A 156 8.40 -8.21 3.80
N LYS A 157 9.62 -8.22 4.36
CA LYS A 157 10.78 -8.87 3.77
C LYS A 157 10.62 -10.38 3.58
N THR A 158 9.85 -11.06 4.44
CA THR A 158 9.66 -12.52 4.37
C THR A 158 8.65 -12.97 3.32
N PHE A 159 8.00 -12.05 2.60
CA PHE A 159 7.15 -12.41 1.47
C PHE A 159 8.00 -12.75 0.24
N ASP A 160 8.35 -14.04 0.11
CA ASP A 160 9.11 -14.62 -1.02
C ASP A 160 8.48 -14.26 -2.38
N SER A 161 7.15 -14.33 -2.44
CA SER A 161 6.35 -13.89 -3.59
C SER A 161 5.31 -12.92 -3.07
N PRO A 162 5.35 -11.63 -3.46
CA PRO A 162 4.29 -10.72 -3.07
C PRO A 162 2.99 -11.22 -3.73
N PRO A 163 1.82 -10.93 -3.15
CA PRO A 163 0.59 -10.98 -3.93
C PRO A 163 0.75 -9.99 -5.09
N HIS A 164 1.23 -10.45 -6.24
CA HIS A 164 1.24 -9.71 -7.48
C HIS A 164 -0.21 -9.57 -7.93
N ILE A 165 -0.91 -8.57 -7.40
CA ILE A 165 -2.06 -8.04 -8.10
C ILE A 165 -1.45 -7.27 -9.26
N LYS A 166 -1.42 -7.86 -10.46
CA LYS A 166 -1.20 -7.07 -11.68
C LYS A 166 -2.20 -5.92 -11.61
N ALA A 167 -1.73 -4.70 -11.42
CA ALA A 167 -2.60 -3.52 -11.37
C ALA A 167 -3.38 -3.34 -12.68
N ALA A 168 -2.90 -3.93 -13.79
CA ALA A 168 -3.60 -4.06 -15.07
C ALA A 168 -4.79 -5.07 -15.10
N GLY A 169 -5.21 -5.64 -13.97
CA GLY A 169 -6.37 -6.52 -13.94
C GLY A 169 -6.84 -6.75 -12.53
N ILE A 170 -7.90 -6.03 -12.15
CA ILE A 170 -8.81 -6.49 -11.09
C ILE A 170 -9.16 -7.93 -11.46
N THR A 171 -8.46 -8.90 -10.86
CA THR A 171 -8.70 -10.30 -11.11
C THR A 171 -10.19 -10.58 -10.88
N TYR A 172 -10.80 -11.51 -11.62
CA TYR A 172 -12.19 -11.93 -11.36
C TYR A 172 -12.43 -12.22 -9.86
N ASN A 173 -11.39 -12.62 -9.14
CA ASN A 173 -11.38 -12.81 -7.69
C ASN A 173 -11.53 -11.51 -6.89
N ALA A 174 -10.91 -10.40 -7.32
CA ALA A 174 -11.04 -9.09 -6.69
C ALA A 174 -12.42 -8.47 -6.94
N LEU A 175 -12.98 -8.57 -8.15
CA LEU A 175 -14.35 -8.13 -8.44
C LEU A 175 -15.38 -8.99 -7.71
N GLY A 176 -15.21 -10.32 -7.73
CA GLY A 176 -16.06 -11.24 -6.96
C GLY A 176 -15.98 -10.99 -5.45
N ASN A 177 -14.78 -10.70 -4.92
CA ASN A 177 -14.60 -10.33 -3.51
C ASN A 177 -15.19 -8.96 -3.20
N MET A 178 -15.09 -7.98 -4.11
CA MET A 178 -15.69 -6.66 -3.97
C MET A 178 -17.23 -6.77 -3.92
N VAL A 179 -17.82 -7.46 -4.90
CA VAL A 179 -19.26 -7.74 -4.94
C VAL A 179 -19.69 -8.44 -3.67
N ARG A 180 -18.97 -9.48 -3.23
CA ARG A 180 -19.29 -10.16 -1.97
C ARG A 180 -19.13 -9.24 -0.76
N HIS A 181 -18.14 -8.37 -0.69
CA HIS A 181 -17.91 -7.52 0.47
C HIS A 181 -18.93 -6.37 0.57
N ILE A 182 -19.34 -5.81 -0.57
CA ILE A 182 -20.38 -4.79 -0.65
C ILE A 182 -21.77 -5.41 -0.49
N ALA A 183 -22.02 -6.56 -1.12
CA ALA A 183 -23.33 -7.20 -1.12
C ALA A 183 -23.60 -8.01 0.14
N ALA A 184 -22.61 -8.64 0.78
CA ALA A 184 -22.84 -9.46 1.99
C ALA A 184 -23.56 -8.72 3.13
N PRO A 185 -23.17 -7.49 3.52
CA PRO A 185 -23.90 -6.75 4.56
C PRO A 185 -25.29 -6.28 4.08
N HIS A 186 -25.52 -6.17 2.77
CA HIS A 186 -26.79 -5.74 2.17
C HIS A 186 -27.52 -6.87 1.42
N GLN A 187 -27.20 -8.14 1.72
CA GLN A 187 -27.58 -9.27 0.89
C GLN A 187 -29.11 -9.46 0.87
N ALA A 188 -29.73 -9.30 2.03
CA ALA A 188 -31.19 -9.37 2.16
C ALA A 188 -31.88 -8.25 1.35
N PHE A 189 -31.35 -7.02 1.40
CA PHE A 189 -31.87 -5.89 0.64
C PHE A 189 -31.81 -6.13 -0.88
N LEU A 190 -30.66 -6.62 -1.38
CA LEU A 190 -30.47 -6.90 -2.80
C LEU A 190 -31.35 -8.06 -3.31
N ILE A 191 -31.56 -9.11 -2.50
CA ILE A 191 -32.46 -10.23 -2.84
C ILE A 191 -33.91 -9.73 -2.93
N ILE A 192 -34.36 -8.97 -1.93
CA ILE A 192 -35.72 -8.42 -1.89
C ILE A 192 -35.96 -7.49 -3.10
N GLN A 193 -35.01 -6.60 -3.39
CA GLN A 193 -35.11 -5.67 -4.50
C GLN A 193 -35.07 -6.38 -5.87
N GLY A 194 -34.28 -7.46 -6.00
CA GLY A 194 -34.29 -8.32 -7.19
C GLY A 194 -35.65 -8.99 -7.40
N PHE A 195 -36.25 -9.56 -6.34
CA PHE A 195 -37.57 -10.18 -6.41
C PHE A 195 -38.68 -9.18 -6.78
N LEU A 196 -38.65 -7.98 -6.17
CA LEU A 196 -39.56 -6.88 -6.50
C LEU A 196 -39.42 -6.42 -7.95
N SER A 197 -38.19 -6.36 -8.47
CA SER A 197 -37.93 -5.99 -9.87
C SER A 197 -38.47 -7.03 -10.85
N ILE A 198 -38.32 -8.32 -10.55
CA ILE A 198 -38.89 -9.41 -11.36
C ILE A 198 -40.42 -9.36 -11.33
N LEU A 199 -41.03 -9.17 -10.16
CA LEU A 199 -42.48 -9.03 -10.04
C LEU A 199 -43.01 -7.82 -10.81
N LEU A 200 -42.30 -6.69 -10.77
CA LEU A 200 -42.65 -5.50 -11.55
C LEU A 200 -42.60 -5.78 -13.05
N VAL A 201 -41.55 -6.45 -13.54
CA VAL A 201 -41.41 -6.81 -14.96
C VAL A 201 -42.53 -7.78 -15.39
N VAL A 202 -42.82 -8.80 -14.58
CA VAL A 202 -43.93 -9.74 -14.86
C VAL A 202 -45.28 -9.01 -14.87
N ALA A 203 -45.52 -8.13 -13.91
CA ALA A 203 -46.74 -7.34 -13.84
C ALA A 203 -46.89 -6.43 -15.09
N LEU A 204 -45.81 -5.79 -15.53
CA LEU A 204 -45.81 -4.99 -16.75
C LEU A 204 -46.07 -5.86 -17.99
N ILE A 205 -45.44 -7.02 -18.11
CA ILE A 205 -45.68 -7.95 -19.23
C ILE A 205 -47.16 -8.37 -19.28
N LEU A 206 -47.74 -8.73 -18.13
CA LEU A 206 -49.16 -9.12 -18.03
C LEU A 206 -50.13 -7.95 -18.31
N LEU A 207 -49.69 -6.70 -18.16
CA LEU A 207 -50.50 -5.52 -18.44
C LEU A 207 -50.56 -5.17 -19.94
N TYR A 208 -49.59 -5.65 -20.71
CA TYR A 208 -49.46 -5.41 -22.15
C TYR A 208 -49.75 -6.66 -23.01
N LEU A 209 -50.24 -7.74 -22.38
CA LEU A 209 -50.76 -8.97 -23.01
C LEU A 209 -52.28 -8.98 -22.94
#